data_AF-A0A852YEW7-F1
#
_entry.id   AF-A0A852YEW7-F1
#
_cell.length_a   1.000
_cell.length_b   1.000
_cell.length_c   1.000
_cell.angle_alpha   90.00
_cell.angle_beta   90.00
_cell.angle_gamma   90.00
#
_symmetry.space_group_name_H-M   'P 1'
#
loop_
_entity.id
_entity.type
_entity.pdbx_description
1 polymer ?
#
loop_
_entity_poly.entity_id
_entity_poly.type
_entity_poly.pdbx_seq_one_letter_code
_entity_poly.pdbx_strand_id
1 'polypeptide(L)'
;MPEMHTTTAPHGSARRFREGCRSRSACPHSGSERYLTCAEAYTAAAGRADLAALPDTTRLPRGDAPAETVRSEAALVHGTPFGFRRGCAHPLDCPHFDTALPTCLEAQRAYRSGYRRRRADGRIEHGSWRGYVAGCRDEQRCVEIQGGGLSCAEHRRRRRRRLARERGVVERAQLLDAGDCVRAIGRLVREGHSLRALAPRLGVGSSTLSRLLVAADRGDAARATAPTLTRMRAALADLTVEATADSAPAESAPARRGAGAAVLADGRLAG
;
A
#
# COMPACT_ATOMS: atom_id res chain seq x y z
N MET A 1 -50.44 -19.75 8.99
CA MET A 1 -49.20 -19.37 8.28
C MET A 1 -49.15 -17.85 8.25
N PRO A 2 -48.28 -17.17 9.03
CA PRO A 2 -48.20 -15.72 8.98
C PRO A 2 -47.65 -15.30 7.61
N GLU A 3 -48.39 -14.44 6.90
CA GLU A 3 -47.94 -13.82 5.67
C GLU A 3 -46.70 -12.96 5.97
N MET A 4 -45.53 -13.44 5.54
CA MET A 4 -44.32 -12.64 5.58
C MET A 4 -44.40 -11.61 4.46
N HIS A 5 -44.96 -10.43 4.76
CA HIS A 5 -44.80 -9.27 3.89
C HIS A 5 -43.30 -8.97 3.77
N THR A 6 -42.72 -9.29 2.61
CA THR A 6 -41.37 -8.92 2.25
C THR A 6 -41.34 -7.42 1.98
N THR A 7 -41.17 -6.65 3.05
CA THR A 7 -41.01 -5.20 2.96
C THR A 7 -39.77 -4.92 2.13
N THR A 8 -40.01 -4.54 0.88
CA THR A 8 -38.97 -4.21 -0.08
C THR A 8 -38.19 -3.00 0.45
N ALA A 9 -36.85 -3.05 0.43
CA ALA A 9 -36.06 -1.96 0.96
C ALA A 9 -36.30 -0.67 0.15
N PRO A 10 -36.33 0.50 0.80
CA PRO A 10 -36.57 1.76 0.10
C PRO A 10 -35.41 2.10 -0.85
N HIS A 11 -35.72 2.73 -1.99
CA HIS A 11 -34.70 3.32 -2.85
C HIS A 11 -33.91 4.41 -2.12
N GLY A 12 -32.63 4.58 -2.50
CA GLY A 12 -31.69 5.47 -1.80
C GLY A 12 -31.08 4.88 -0.53
N SER A 13 -31.21 3.56 -0.34
CA SER A 13 -30.58 2.81 0.75
C SER A 13 -29.52 1.82 0.24
N ALA A 14 -28.57 1.47 1.10
CA ALA A 14 -27.53 0.49 0.76
C ALA A 14 -28.11 -0.92 0.55
N ARG A 15 -29.17 -1.29 1.29
CA ARG A 15 -29.87 -2.58 1.13
C ARG A 15 -30.50 -2.72 -0.24
N ARG A 16 -31.21 -1.68 -0.73
CA ARG A 16 -31.90 -1.74 -2.02
C ARG A 16 -30.93 -1.90 -3.20
N PHE A 17 -29.69 -1.41 -3.07
CA PHE A 17 -28.63 -1.69 -4.04
C PHE A 17 -28.26 -3.18 -4.08
N ARG A 18 -28.10 -3.82 -2.90
CA ARG A 18 -27.80 -5.25 -2.81
C ARG A 18 -28.94 -6.12 -3.33
N GLU A 19 -30.19 -5.68 -3.14
CA GLU A 19 -31.39 -6.31 -3.69
C GLU A 19 -31.55 -6.13 -5.21
N GLY A 20 -30.64 -5.42 -5.89
CA GLY A 20 -30.55 -5.41 -7.35
C GLY A 20 -30.73 -4.05 -8.02
N CYS A 21 -31.08 -2.98 -7.29
CA CYS A 21 -31.15 -1.63 -7.87
C CYS A 21 -29.74 -1.03 -8.05
N ARG A 22 -29.02 -1.48 -9.07
CA ARG A 22 -27.61 -1.13 -9.33
C ARG A 22 -27.42 0.02 -10.32
N SER A 23 -28.42 0.31 -11.16
CA SER A 23 -28.33 1.38 -12.17
C SER A 23 -28.58 2.75 -11.54
N ARG A 24 -27.70 3.72 -11.85
CA ARG A 24 -27.88 5.13 -11.48
C ARG A 24 -28.99 5.80 -12.27
N SER A 25 -29.17 5.46 -13.55
CA SER A 25 -30.17 6.08 -14.44
C SER A 25 -31.58 5.50 -14.23
N ALA A 26 -31.69 4.22 -13.85
CA ALA A 26 -32.98 3.56 -13.62
C ALA A 26 -33.43 3.60 -12.14
N CYS A 27 -32.67 4.25 -11.26
CA CYS A 27 -33.07 4.43 -9.88
C CYS A 27 -34.21 5.47 -9.82
N PRO A 28 -35.29 5.28 -9.03
CA PRO A 28 -36.32 6.31 -8.82
C PRO A 28 -35.78 7.62 -8.21
N HIS A 29 -34.58 7.59 -7.62
CA HIS A 29 -33.88 8.78 -7.15
C HIS A 29 -32.83 9.29 -8.15
N SER A 30 -32.82 8.82 -9.40
CA SER A 30 -32.03 9.43 -10.46
C SER A 30 -32.51 10.86 -10.66
N GLY A 31 -31.59 11.83 -10.58
CA GLY A 31 -31.94 13.26 -10.61
C GLY A 31 -32.61 13.82 -9.34
N SER A 32 -32.86 13.00 -8.31
CA SER A 32 -33.45 13.49 -7.05
C SER A 32 -32.49 14.42 -6.31
N GLU A 33 -32.88 15.66 -6.02
CA GLU A 33 -32.05 16.57 -5.21
C GLU A 33 -32.05 16.22 -3.72
N ARG A 34 -33.03 15.45 -3.26
CA ARG A 34 -33.24 15.16 -1.83
C ARG A 34 -32.55 13.89 -1.35
N TYR A 35 -32.39 12.89 -2.22
CA TYR A 35 -31.91 11.57 -1.83
C TYR A 35 -30.88 11.04 -2.82
N LEU A 36 -29.91 10.30 -2.30
CA LEU A 36 -28.96 9.56 -3.12
C LEU A 36 -29.67 8.44 -3.88
N THR A 37 -29.14 8.09 -5.05
CA THR A 37 -29.48 6.83 -5.72
C THR A 37 -29.01 5.63 -4.86
N CYS A 38 -29.56 4.44 -5.07
CA CYS A 38 -29.13 3.24 -4.32
C CYS A 38 -27.62 2.96 -4.46
N ALA A 39 -27.06 3.16 -5.66
CA ALA A 39 -25.63 2.99 -5.91
C ALA A 39 -24.78 4.02 -5.15
N GLU A 40 -25.18 5.29 -5.17
CA GLU A 40 -24.50 6.34 -4.40
C GLU A 40 -24.61 6.10 -2.89
N ALA A 41 -25.78 5.69 -2.41
CA ALA A 41 -26.00 5.39 -0.99
C ALA A 41 -25.11 4.23 -0.51
N TYR A 42 -24.98 3.17 -1.32
CA TYR A 42 -24.06 2.05 -1.03
C TYR A 42 -22.60 2.51 -0.97
N THR A 43 -22.15 3.30 -1.94
CA THR A 43 -20.77 3.84 -1.95
C THR A 43 -20.53 4.78 -0.77
N ALA A 44 -21.49 5.65 -0.44
CA ALA A 44 -21.40 6.59 0.68
C ALA A 44 -21.30 5.84 2.02
N ALA A 45 -22.16 4.83 2.24
CA ALA A 45 -22.11 3.99 3.44
C ALA A 45 -20.79 3.21 3.56
N ALA A 46 -20.20 2.77 2.44
CA ALA A 46 -18.89 2.10 2.45
C ALA A 46 -17.71 3.05 2.72
N GLY A 47 -17.83 4.32 2.32
CA GLY A 47 -16.75 5.31 2.42
C GLY A 47 -16.75 6.15 3.70
N ARG A 48 -17.86 6.17 4.45
CA ARG A 48 -18.07 7.07 5.59
C ARG A 48 -18.54 6.30 6.83
N ALA A 49 -17.78 6.37 7.92
CA ALA A 49 -18.02 5.59 9.13
C ALA A 49 -19.35 5.93 9.84
N ASP A 50 -19.74 7.20 9.82
CA ASP A 50 -21.02 7.70 10.32
C ASP A 50 -22.21 7.11 9.56
N LEU A 51 -22.12 7.05 8.23
CA LEU A 51 -23.16 6.46 7.38
C LEU A 51 -23.17 4.93 7.45
N ALA A 52 -22.01 4.29 7.65
CA ALA A 52 -21.88 2.85 7.80
C ALA A 52 -22.58 2.32 9.06
N ALA A 53 -22.74 3.16 10.09
CA ALA A 53 -23.43 2.81 11.33
C ALA A 53 -24.96 2.88 11.22
N LEU A 54 -25.50 3.53 10.18
CA LEU A 54 -26.93 3.62 9.95
C LEU A 54 -27.49 2.26 9.51
N PRO A 55 -28.75 1.93 9.84
CA PRO A 55 -29.40 0.74 9.29
C PRO A 55 -29.35 0.73 7.76
N ASP A 56 -29.06 -0.42 7.15
CA ASP A 56 -28.90 -0.54 5.69
C ASP A 56 -30.16 -0.16 4.89
N THR A 57 -31.33 -0.08 5.54
CA THR A 57 -32.62 0.36 4.99
C THR A 57 -32.81 1.87 5.02
N THR A 58 -31.88 2.63 5.60
CA THR A 58 -31.99 4.10 5.72
C THR A 58 -31.84 4.77 4.36
N ARG A 59 -32.76 5.67 3.99
CA ARG A 59 -32.60 6.53 2.81
C ARG A 59 -31.58 7.61 3.12
N LEU A 60 -30.52 7.71 2.33
CA LEU A 60 -29.49 8.72 2.55
C LEU A 60 -29.83 10.02 1.81
N PRO A 61 -29.86 11.17 2.50
CA PRO A 61 -30.13 12.44 1.85
C PRO A 61 -28.98 12.82 0.90
N ARG A 62 -29.31 13.54 -0.17
CA ARG A 62 -28.33 14.15 -1.06
C ARG A 62 -28.03 15.56 -0.53
N GLY A 63 -26.75 15.83 -0.27
CA GLY A 63 -26.28 17.05 0.41
C GLY A 63 -25.60 16.72 1.74
N ASP A 64 -24.98 17.74 2.36
CA ASP A 64 -24.48 17.63 3.72
C ASP A 64 -25.67 17.38 4.64
N ALA A 65 -25.70 16.21 5.29
CA ALA A 65 -26.73 15.91 6.26
C ALA A 65 -26.81 17.07 7.26
N PRO A 66 -28.02 17.59 7.60
CA PRO A 66 -28.13 18.60 8.64
C PRO A 66 -27.45 18.05 9.88
N ALA A 67 -26.50 18.83 10.41
CA ALA A 67 -25.52 18.42 11.42
C ALA A 67 -26.12 18.03 12.79
N GLU A 68 -27.44 17.84 12.87
CA GLU A 68 -28.20 18.01 14.10
C GLU A 68 -28.63 16.70 14.78
N THR A 69 -28.31 15.54 14.21
CA THR A 69 -28.50 14.24 14.92
C THR A 69 -27.30 13.31 14.88
N VAL A 70 -26.13 13.79 14.46
CA VAL A 70 -24.88 13.15 14.85
C VAL A 70 -24.54 13.76 16.20
N ARG A 71 -24.73 13.02 17.30
CA ARG A 71 -23.85 13.20 18.46
C ARG A 71 -22.44 13.07 17.89
N SER A 72 -21.82 14.21 17.57
CA SER A 72 -20.69 14.28 16.65
C SER A 72 -19.64 13.27 17.08
N GLU A 73 -18.98 12.60 16.14
CA GLU A 73 -17.80 11.79 16.48
C GLU A 73 -16.79 12.61 17.33
N ALA A 74 -16.82 13.94 17.25
CA ALA A 74 -16.11 14.82 18.16
C ALA A 74 -16.49 14.56 19.64
N ALA A 75 -17.76 14.49 20.01
CA ALA A 75 -18.19 14.15 21.38
C ALA A 75 -17.71 12.75 21.84
N LEU A 76 -17.53 11.80 20.91
CA LEU A 76 -17.00 10.45 21.20
C LEU A 76 -15.47 10.42 21.32
N VAL A 77 -14.76 11.37 20.72
CA VAL A 77 -13.30 11.39 20.65
C VAL A 77 -12.69 12.23 21.78
N HIS A 78 -13.39 13.28 22.22
CA HIS A 78 -12.92 14.16 23.29
C HIS A 78 -13.03 13.54 24.70
N GLY A 79 -12.22 14.03 25.64
CA GLY A 79 -12.09 13.46 26.98
C GLY A 79 -11.48 12.07 27.04
N THR A 80 -10.78 11.65 25.99
CA THR A 80 -10.07 10.38 25.93
C THR A 80 -8.60 10.57 25.56
N PRO A 81 -7.71 9.62 25.89
CA PRO A 81 -6.34 9.61 25.38
C PRO A 81 -6.26 9.54 23.84
N PHE A 82 -7.33 9.09 23.18
CA PHE A 82 -7.40 9.01 21.73
C PHE A 82 -7.59 10.39 21.10
N GLY A 83 -8.49 11.21 21.64
CA GLY A 83 -8.66 12.59 21.18
C GLY A 83 -7.39 13.42 21.27
N PHE A 84 -6.61 13.26 22.35
CA PHE A 84 -5.30 13.91 22.47
C PHE A 84 -4.36 13.55 21.31
N ARG A 85 -4.26 12.26 20.96
CA ARG A 85 -3.41 11.77 19.87
C ARG A 85 -3.88 12.20 18.48
N ARG A 86 -5.12 12.63 18.34
CA ARG A 86 -5.69 13.16 17.10
C ARG A 86 -5.47 14.67 16.91
N GLY A 87 -4.82 15.33 17.88
CA GLY A 87 -4.45 16.74 17.78
C GLY A 87 -5.10 17.65 18.82
N CYS A 88 -6.06 17.15 19.61
CA CYS A 88 -6.66 17.90 20.72
C CYS A 88 -5.69 17.96 21.92
N ALA A 89 -4.55 18.62 21.74
CA ALA A 89 -3.48 18.69 22.72
C ALA A 89 -3.59 19.90 23.65
N HIS A 90 -4.23 20.98 23.18
CA HIS A 90 -4.43 22.19 23.96
C HIS A 90 -5.69 22.06 24.83
N PRO A 91 -5.61 22.32 26.14
CA PRO A 91 -6.75 22.15 27.04
C PRO A 91 -7.84 23.19 26.78
N LEU A 92 -7.48 24.46 26.51
CA LEU A 92 -8.46 25.54 26.27
C LEU A 92 -9.27 25.35 24.99
N ASP A 93 -8.72 24.63 24.01
CA ASP A 93 -9.36 24.40 22.71
C ASP A 93 -10.16 23.09 22.72
N CYS A 94 -10.17 22.38 23.86
CA CYS A 94 -10.89 21.13 24.00
C CYS A 94 -12.38 21.41 24.21
N PRO A 95 -13.30 20.73 23.49
CA PRO A 95 -14.74 20.86 23.74
C PRO A 95 -15.19 20.52 25.16
N HIS A 96 -14.34 19.85 25.95
CA HIS A 96 -14.61 19.54 27.36
C HIS A 96 -14.02 20.55 28.34
N PHE A 97 -13.33 21.60 27.88
CA PHE A 97 -12.59 22.53 28.77
C PHE A 97 -13.47 23.14 29.86
N ASP A 98 -14.64 23.66 29.51
CA ASP A 98 -15.59 24.29 30.43
C ASP A 98 -16.71 23.34 30.89
N THR A 99 -16.45 22.03 30.85
CA THR A 99 -17.43 21.01 31.25
C THR A 99 -16.93 20.22 32.46
N ALA A 100 -17.81 19.48 33.13
CA ALA A 100 -17.41 18.56 34.19
C ALA A 100 -16.68 17.29 33.67
N LEU A 101 -16.58 17.12 32.35
CA LEU A 101 -15.90 15.98 31.74
C LEU A 101 -14.40 16.27 31.64
N PRO A 102 -13.53 15.25 31.74
CA PRO A 102 -12.10 15.46 31.56
C PRO A 102 -11.81 15.93 30.13
N THR A 103 -10.85 16.82 29.99
CA THR A 103 -10.26 17.19 28.69
C THR A 103 -9.43 16.05 28.11
N CYS A 104 -9.15 16.09 26.80
CA CYS A 104 -8.25 15.14 26.14
C CYS A 104 -6.87 15.07 26.80
N LEU A 105 -6.31 16.23 27.17
CA LEU A 105 -5.00 16.32 27.82
C LEU A 105 -5.02 15.69 29.21
N GLU A 106 -6.05 15.96 30.02
CA GLU A 106 -6.22 15.35 31.34
C GLU A 106 -6.40 13.84 31.24
N ALA A 107 -7.26 13.37 30.34
CA ALA A 107 -7.44 11.95 30.08
C ALA A 107 -6.12 11.28 29.67
N GLN A 108 -5.31 11.94 28.82
CA GLN A 108 -3.99 11.46 28.44
C GLN A 108 -3.00 11.44 29.62
N ARG A 109 -3.03 12.44 30.51
CA ARG A 109 -2.21 12.49 31.74
C ARG A 109 -2.60 11.36 32.70
N ALA A 110 -3.90 11.20 32.98
CA ALA A 110 -4.44 10.13 33.81
C ALA A 110 -4.06 8.75 33.26
N TYR A 111 -4.20 8.55 31.95
CA TYR A 111 -3.77 7.33 31.27
C TYR A 111 -2.28 7.04 31.46
N ARG A 112 -1.40 8.05 31.27
CA ARG A 112 0.05 7.90 31.46
C ARG A 112 0.42 7.61 32.92
N SER A 113 -0.24 8.26 33.87
CA SER A 113 -0.05 8.02 35.31
C SER A 113 -0.46 6.58 35.68
N GLY A 114 -1.66 6.15 35.28
CA GLY A 114 -2.12 4.77 35.50
C GLY A 114 -1.23 3.73 34.81
N TYR A 115 -0.70 4.04 33.62
CA TYR A 115 0.29 3.19 32.95
C TYR A 115 1.60 3.07 33.74
N ARG A 116 2.17 4.19 34.21
CA ARG A 116 3.39 4.18 35.03
C ARG A 116 3.20 3.37 36.30
N ARG A 117 2.04 3.52 36.96
CA ARG A 117 1.67 2.73 38.15
C ARG A 117 1.62 1.24 37.84
N ARG A 118 0.84 0.83 36.84
CA ARG A 118 0.76 -0.60 36.44
C ARG A 118 2.12 -1.18 36.04
N ARG A 119 2.99 -0.38 35.42
CA ARG A 119 4.35 -0.79 35.07
C ARG A 119 5.20 -1.00 36.33
N ALA A 120 5.15 -0.07 37.29
CA ALA A 120 5.87 -0.20 38.56
C ALA A 120 5.37 -1.42 39.36
N ASP A 121 4.07 -1.67 39.34
CA ASP A 121 3.43 -2.80 40.02
C ASP A 121 3.63 -4.16 39.31
N GLY A 122 4.33 -4.21 38.16
CA GLY A 122 4.50 -5.43 37.37
C GLY A 122 3.22 -6.00 36.75
N ARG A 123 2.11 -5.23 36.75
CA ARG A 123 0.78 -5.66 36.24
C ARG A 123 0.66 -5.65 34.71
N ILE A 124 1.75 -5.41 34.00
CA ILE A 124 1.79 -5.39 32.55
C ILE A 124 2.45 -6.68 32.07
N GLU A 125 1.67 -7.55 31.46
CA GLU A 125 2.16 -8.73 30.76
C GLU A 125 2.97 -8.29 29.52
N HIS A 126 4.28 -8.13 29.69
CA HIS A 126 5.19 -7.84 28.60
C HIS A 126 5.30 -9.04 27.64
N GLY A 127 5.79 -8.83 26.42
CA GLY A 127 5.94 -9.94 25.45
C GLY A 127 4.61 -10.43 24.90
N SER A 128 3.57 -9.59 25.01
CA SER A 128 2.23 -9.94 24.57
C SER A 128 1.54 -8.76 23.89
N TRP A 129 0.52 -9.05 23.09
CA TRP A 129 -0.32 -7.99 22.53
C TRP A 129 -1.13 -7.27 23.63
N ARG A 130 -1.41 -7.93 24.76
CA ARG A 130 -2.12 -7.37 25.91
C ARG A 130 -1.27 -6.29 26.59
N GLY A 131 0.03 -6.53 26.76
CA GLY A 131 0.98 -5.53 27.24
C GLY A 131 1.01 -4.27 26.39
N TYR A 132 0.85 -4.40 25.06
CA TYR A 132 0.75 -3.24 24.17
C TYR A 132 -0.52 -2.43 24.44
N VAL A 133 -1.66 -3.10 24.58
CA VAL A 133 -2.95 -2.45 24.87
C VAL A 133 -2.92 -1.79 26.25
N ALA A 134 -2.27 -2.42 27.22
CA ALA A 134 -2.07 -1.88 28.56
C ALA A 134 -1.17 -0.62 28.59
N GLY A 135 -0.38 -0.39 27.53
CA GLY A 135 0.32 0.86 27.25
C GLY A 135 1.81 0.73 26.89
N CYS A 136 2.38 -0.48 26.84
CA CYS A 136 3.78 -0.69 26.44
C CYS A 136 3.93 -0.56 24.93
N ARG A 137 4.17 0.67 24.46
CA ARG A 137 4.28 1.01 23.02
C ARG A 137 5.70 1.31 22.55
N ASP A 138 6.60 1.61 23.47
CA ASP A 138 8.00 1.88 23.17
C ASP A 138 8.75 0.55 23.02
N GLU A 139 9.24 0.30 21.81
CA GLU A 139 9.91 -0.95 21.45
C GLU A 139 11.29 -1.05 22.08
N GLN A 140 12.04 0.06 22.10
CA GLN A 140 13.40 0.10 22.63
C GLN A 140 13.41 0.01 24.15
N ARG A 141 12.33 0.45 24.82
CA ARG A 141 12.19 0.43 26.28
C ARG A 141 11.33 -0.72 26.81
N CYS A 142 11.03 -1.71 25.98
CA CYS A 142 10.29 -2.91 26.38
C CYS A 142 11.21 -3.89 27.12
N VAL A 143 10.80 -4.36 28.30
CA VAL A 143 11.62 -5.26 29.14
C VAL A 143 11.99 -6.55 28.41
N GLU A 144 11.06 -7.11 27.63
CA GLU A 144 11.33 -8.33 26.85
C GLU A 144 12.42 -8.19 25.80
N ILE A 145 12.56 -7.01 25.19
CA ILE A 145 13.63 -6.78 24.20
C ILE A 145 15.00 -6.86 24.88
N GLN A 146 15.11 -6.42 26.14
CA GLN A 146 16.35 -6.54 26.92
C GLN A 146 16.68 -8.00 27.23
N GLY A 147 15.67 -8.87 27.33
CA GLY A 147 15.82 -10.32 27.45
C GLY A 147 15.96 -11.06 26.12
N GLY A 148 16.11 -10.36 24.99
CA GLY A 148 16.17 -10.98 23.66
C GLY A 148 14.83 -11.45 23.09
N GLY A 149 13.73 -11.20 23.80
CA GLY A 149 12.36 -11.47 23.37
C GLY A 149 11.81 -10.43 22.40
N LEU A 150 10.54 -10.57 22.04
CA LEU A 150 9.85 -9.62 21.17
C LEU A 150 9.17 -8.52 21.99
N SER A 151 9.18 -7.29 21.47
CA SER A 151 8.45 -6.19 22.10
C SER A 151 6.93 -6.42 22.04
N CYS A 152 6.20 -5.82 22.98
CA CYS A 152 4.74 -5.82 22.95
C CYS A 152 4.17 -5.27 21.63
N ALA A 153 4.83 -4.26 21.03
CA ALA A 153 4.44 -3.69 19.74
C ALA A 153 4.63 -4.69 18.59
N GLU A 154 5.72 -5.44 18.61
CA GLU A 154 5.97 -6.51 17.63
C GLU A 154 4.95 -7.64 17.77
N HIS A 155 4.60 -8.06 18.99
CA HIS A 155 3.51 -9.01 19.21
C HIS A 155 2.18 -8.51 18.63
N ARG A 156 1.86 -7.22 18.80
CA ARG A 156 0.67 -6.62 18.17
C ARG A 156 0.76 -6.66 16.65
N ARG A 157 1.91 -6.32 16.04
CA ARG A 157 2.09 -6.39 14.58
C ARG A 157 1.88 -7.80 14.06
N ARG A 158 2.51 -8.80 14.68
CA ARG A 158 2.34 -10.22 14.33
C ARG A 158 0.89 -10.67 14.46
N ARG A 159 0.21 -10.30 15.55
CA ARG A 159 -1.23 -10.59 15.72
C ARG A 159 -2.07 -9.94 14.62
N ARG A 160 -1.82 -8.67 14.26
CA ARG A 160 -2.55 -8.00 13.17
C ARG A 160 -2.31 -8.67 11.83
N ARG A 161 -1.07 -9.07 11.51
CA ARG A 161 -0.74 -9.84 10.31
C ARG A 161 -1.48 -11.19 10.29
N ARG A 162 -1.50 -11.91 11.43
CA ARG A 162 -2.22 -13.18 11.55
C ARG A 162 -3.73 -13.00 11.31
N LEU A 163 -4.37 -12.05 12.00
CA LEU A 163 -5.79 -11.72 11.81
C LEU A 163 -6.10 -11.28 10.38
N ALA A 164 -5.18 -10.57 9.72
CA ALA A 164 -5.33 -10.19 8.32
C ALA A 164 -5.32 -11.44 7.41
N ARG A 165 -4.37 -12.37 7.62
CA ARG A 165 -4.31 -13.64 6.89
C ARG A 165 -5.54 -14.51 7.10
N GLU A 166 -6.01 -14.64 8.35
CA GLU A 166 -7.25 -15.35 8.70
C GLU A 166 -8.48 -14.77 7.98
N ARG A 167 -8.46 -13.46 7.67
CA ARG A 167 -9.52 -12.76 6.92
C ARG A 167 -9.29 -12.76 5.41
N GLY A 168 -8.32 -13.50 4.89
CA GLY A 168 -7.95 -13.50 3.47
C GLY A 168 -7.35 -12.18 2.98
N VAL A 169 -6.98 -11.26 3.88
CA VAL A 169 -6.28 -10.03 3.51
C VAL A 169 -4.83 -10.38 3.23
N VAL A 170 -4.50 -10.47 1.95
CA VAL A 170 -3.12 -10.65 1.49
C VAL A 170 -2.34 -9.39 1.89
N GLU A 171 -1.23 -9.59 2.63
CA GLU A 171 -0.33 -8.50 2.98
C GLU A 171 0.09 -7.80 1.67
N ARG A 172 -0.18 -6.49 1.55
CA ARG A 172 0.24 -5.72 0.37
C ARG A 172 1.75 -5.94 0.23
N ALA A 173 2.15 -6.61 -0.84
CA ALA A 173 3.52 -6.97 -1.07
C ALA A 173 4.37 -5.69 -0.93
N GLN A 174 5.38 -5.75 -0.05
CA GLN A 174 6.26 -4.62 0.18
C GLN A 174 6.88 -4.23 -1.16
N LEU A 175 6.65 -2.97 -1.55
CA LEU A 175 7.25 -2.39 -2.74
C LEU A 175 8.66 -1.94 -2.37
N LEU A 176 9.64 -2.61 -2.95
CA LEU A 176 11.06 -2.32 -2.81
C LEU A 176 11.53 -1.41 -3.95
N ASP A 177 12.60 -0.67 -3.71
CA ASP A 177 13.22 0.17 -4.75
C ASP A 177 13.70 -0.69 -5.93
N ALA A 178 13.34 -0.25 -7.13
CA ALA A 178 13.64 -0.89 -8.41
C ALA A 178 14.68 -0.10 -9.23
N GLY A 179 15.28 0.95 -8.67
CA GLY A 179 16.10 1.90 -9.42
C GLY A 179 17.26 1.27 -10.20
N ASP A 180 17.89 0.21 -9.67
CA ASP A 180 18.93 -0.55 -10.36
C ASP A 180 18.40 -1.22 -11.64
N CYS A 181 17.29 -1.93 -11.53
CA CYS A 181 16.65 -2.62 -12.64
C CYS A 181 16.16 -1.62 -13.70
N VAL A 182 15.56 -0.50 -13.27
CA VAL A 182 15.04 0.52 -14.18
C VAL A 182 16.17 1.18 -14.98
N ARG A 183 17.32 1.47 -14.35
CA ARG A 183 18.50 1.99 -15.08
C ARG A 183 19.01 1.00 -16.13
N ALA A 184 19.06 -0.29 -15.80
CA ALA A 184 19.48 -1.33 -16.75
C ALA A 184 18.49 -1.46 -17.92
N ILE A 185 17.19 -1.49 -17.65
CA ILE A 185 16.14 -1.53 -18.68
C ILE A 185 16.21 -0.28 -19.57
N GLY A 186 16.37 0.90 -18.98
CA GLY A 186 16.48 2.15 -19.74
C GLY A 186 17.70 2.18 -20.67
N ARG A 187 18.79 1.48 -20.31
CA ARG A 187 19.95 1.29 -21.19
C ARG A 187 19.59 0.42 -22.40
N LEU A 188 19.01 -0.76 -22.17
CA LEU A 188 18.58 -1.67 -23.23
C LEU A 188 17.60 -1.00 -24.20
N VAL A 189 16.68 -0.16 -23.69
CA VAL A 189 15.74 0.60 -24.54
C VAL A 189 16.48 1.59 -25.43
N ARG A 190 17.50 2.30 -24.92
CA ARG A 190 18.33 3.21 -25.72
C ARG A 190 19.18 2.48 -26.76
N GLU A 191 19.54 1.23 -26.50
CA GLU A 191 20.22 0.33 -27.43
C GLU A 191 19.27 -0.25 -28.51
N GLY A 192 17.98 0.10 -28.46
CA GLY A 192 16.99 -0.27 -29.48
C GLY A 192 16.09 -1.46 -29.10
N HIS A 193 16.25 -2.03 -27.89
CA HIS A 193 15.35 -3.09 -27.45
C HIS A 193 13.96 -2.55 -27.11
N SER A 194 12.92 -3.06 -27.78
CA SER A 194 11.54 -2.67 -27.47
C SER A 194 11.09 -3.23 -26.12
N LEU A 195 10.27 -2.47 -25.37
CA LEU A 195 9.66 -2.94 -24.12
C LEU A 195 8.82 -4.21 -24.31
N ARG A 196 8.22 -4.37 -25.49
CA ARG A 196 7.44 -5.56 -25.85
C ARG A 196 8.32 -6.81 -25.94
N ALA A 197 9.56 -6.68 -26.42
CA ALA A 197 10.52 -7.77 -26.46
C ALA A 197 11.14 -8.07 -25.08
N LEU A 198 11.40 -7.03 -24.27
CA LEU A 198 11.99 -7.19 -22.93
C LEU A 198 11.02 -7.79 -21.91
N ALA A 199 9.73 -7.43 -21.98
CA ALA A 199 8.69 -7.87 -21.04
C ALA A 199 8.67 -9.39 -20.76
N PRO A 200 8.54 -10.28 -21.77
CA PRO A 200 8.53 -11.72 -21.53
C PRO A 200 9.84 -12.24 -20.93
N ARG A 201 10.99 -11.70 -21.36
CA ARG A 201 12.32 -12.09 -20.84
C ARG A 201 12.48 -11.75 -19.36
N LEU A 202 11.98 -10.58 -18.95
CA LEU A 202 12.02 -10.09 -17.57
C LEU A 202 10.92 -10.69 -16.67
N GLY A 203 10.01 -11.51 -17.22
CA GLY A 203 8.90 -12.10 -16.47
C GLY A 203 7.92 -11.06 -15.90
N VAL A 204 7.72 -9.96 -16.62
CA VAL A 204 6.84 -8.84 -16.23
C VAL A 204 6.06 -8.30 -17.44
N GLY A 205 4.86 -7.76 -17.19
CA GLY A 205 4.08 -7.11 -18.25
C GLY A 205 4.74 -5.82 -18.77
N SER A 206 4.59 -5.52 -20.07
CA SER A 206 5.12 -4.31 -20.70
C SER A 206 4.59 -3.01 -20.06
N SER A 207 3.33 -3.00 -19.60
CA SER A 207 2.74 -1.89 -18.85
C SER A 207 3.40 -1.65 -17.48
N THR A 208 3.93 -2.71 -16.86
CA THR A 208 4.70 -2.57 -15.62
C THR A 208 6.07 -1.94 -15.91
N LEU A 209 6.76 -2.38 -16.96
CA LEU A 209 8.03 -1.77 -17.39
C LEU A 209 7.85 -0.28 -17.73
N SER A 210 6.82 0.05 -18.52
CA SER A 210 6.50 1.43 -18.88
C SER A 210 6.23 2.29 -17.64
N ARG A 211 5.43 1.80 -16.68
CA ARG A 211 5.19 2.54 -15.43
C ARG A 211 6.46 2.77 -14.61
N LEU A 212 7.35 1.77 -14.54
CA LEU A 212 8.61 1.89 -13.81
C LEU A 212 9.54 2.93 -14.44
N LEU A 213 9.64 2.94 -15.78
CA LEU A 213 10.44 3.92 -16.52
C LEU A 213 9.85 5.33 -16.39
N VAL A 214 8.54 5.49 -16.57
CA VAL A 214 7.87 6.79 -16.41
C VAL A 214 8.01 7.34 -14.99
N ALA A 215 7.94 6.49 -13.97
CA ALA A 215 8.21 6.91 -12.60
C ALA A 215 9.65 7.43 -12.45
N ALA A 216 10.63 6.69 -12.96
CA ALA A 216 12.04 7.12 -12.90
C ALA A 216 12.31 8.41 -13.68
N ASP A 217 11.71 8.60 -14.87
CA ASP A 217 11.85 9.83 -15.67
C ASP A 217 11.28 11.07 -14.96
N ARG A 218 10.27 10.88 -14.12
CA ARG A 218 9.69 11.95 -13.27
C ARG A 218 10.50 12.22 -12.00
N GLY A 219 11.54 11.44 -11.74
CA GLY A 219 12.28 11.47 -10.46
C GLY A 219 11.54 10.78 -9.30
N ASP A 220 10.45 10.08 -9.57
CA ASP A 220 9.75 9.29 -8.57
C ASP A 220 10.50 7.98 -8.27
N ALA A 221 10.38 7.48 -7.04
CA ALA A 221 10.90 6.16 -6.69
C ALA A 221 10.14 5.06 -7.45
N ALA A 222 10.79 4.46 -8.44
CA ALA A 222 10.27 3.26 -9.10
C ALA A 222 10.30 2.08 -8.12
N ARG A 223 9.14 1.48 -7.85
CA ARG A 223 9.04 0.38 -6.88
C ARG A 223 8.33 -0.84 -7.43
N ALA A 224 8.82 -2.02 -7.06
CA ALA A 224 8.23 -3.29 -7.43
C ALA A 224 8.26 -4.28 -6.26
N THR A 225 7.49 -5.35 -6.34
CA THR A 225 7.48 -6.39 -5.30
C THR A 225 8.79 -7.17 -5.31
N ALA A 226 9.21 -7.71 -4.16
CA ALA A 226 10.45 -8.48 -4.06
C ALA A 226 10.55 -9.63 -5.10
N PRO A 227 9.51 -10.48 -5.30
CA PRO A 227 9.57 -11.54 -6.32
C PRO A 227 9.74 -11.01 -7.74
N THR A 228 9.18 -9.83 -8.03
CA THR A 228 9.32 -9.18 -9.33
C THR A 228 10.74 -8.69 -9.55
N LEU A 229 11.34 -8.04 -8.54
CA LEU A 229 12.73 -7.60 -8.60
C LEU A 229 13.71 -8.75 -8.75
N THR A 230 13.50 -9.86 -8.02
CA THR A 230 14.34 -11.06 -8.16
C THR A 230 14.32 -11.59 -9.60
N ARG A 231 13.13 -11.70 -10.22
CA ARG A 231 13.02 -12.13 -11.64
C ARG A 231 13.70 -11.15 -12.59
N MET A 232 13.45 -9.85 -12.42
CA MET A 232 14.05 -8.81 -13.27
C MET A 232 15.58 -8.83 -13.18
N ARG A 233 16.15 -8.91 -11.96
CA ARG A 233 17.61 -8.93 -11.76
C ARG A 233 18.27 -10.16 -12.39
N ALA A 234 17.67 -11.34 -12.22
CA ALA A 234 18.17 -12.57 -12.83
C ALA A 234 18.19 -12.44 -14.37
N ALA A 235 17.06 -12.07 -14.97
CA ALA A 235 16.97 -11.93 -16.42
C ALA A 235 17.85 -10.81 -17.00
N LEU A 236 18.06 -9.71 -16.26
CA LEU A 236 18.98 -8.65 -16.67
C LEU A 236 20.44 -9.10 -16.64
N ALA A 237 20.84 -9.93 -15.66
CA ALA A 237 22.18 -10.51 -15.64
C ALA A 237 22.43 -11.37 -16.87
N ASP A 238 21.46 -12.22 -17.24
CA ASP A 238 21.57 -13.07 -18.44
C ASP A 238 21.69 -12.24 -19.74
N LEU A 239 20.87 -11.21 -19.88
CA LEU A 239 20.92 -10.28 -21.02
C LEU A 239 22.25 -9.56 -21.16
N THR A 240 22.88 -9.19 -20.03
CA THR A 240 24.19 -8.52 -20.09
C THR A 240 25.31 -9.47 -20.53
N VAL A 241 25.21 -10.77 -20.20
CA VAL A 241 26.19 -11.78 -20.63
C VAL A 241 26.09 -12.00 -22.15
N GLU A 242 24.87 -12.12 -22.69
CA GLU A 242 24.64 -12.24 -24.14
C GLU A 242 25.25 -11.06 -24.91
N ALA A 243 24.99 -9.83 -24.46
CA ALA A 243 25.51 -8.63 -25.12
C ALA A 243 27.05 -8.57 -25.14
N THR A 244 27.70 -9.04 -24.05
CA THR A 244 29.17 -9.12 -24.02
C THR A 244 29.74 -10.23 -24.91
N ALA A 245 29.02 -11.34 -25.09
CA ALA A 245 29.44 -12.42 -25.97
C ALA A 245 29.36 -12.02 -27.45
N ASP A 246 28.30 -11.33 -27.86
CA ASP A 246 28.14 -10.82 -29.22
C ASP A 246 29.12 -9.68 -29.56
N SER A 247 29.60 -8.97 -28.54
CA SER A 247 30.58 -7.89 -28.68
C SER A 247 32.04 -8.38 -28.62
N ALA A 248 32.28 -9.69 -28.45
CA ALA A 248 33.64 -10.22 -28.50
C ALA A 248 34.24 -9.89 -29.89
N PRO A 249 35.40 -9.22 -29.96
CA PRO A 249 35.98 -8.84 -31.24
C PRO A 249 36.17 -10.12 -32.03
N ALA A 250 35.54 -10.21 -33.19
CA ALA A 250 35.70 -11.34 -34.09
C ALA A 250 37.21 -11.61 -34.21
N GLU A 251 37.66 -12.74 -33.64
CA GLU A 251 39.08 -13.10 -33.63
C GLU A 251 39.57 -12.92 -35.05
N SER A 252 40.41 -11.90 -35.23
CA SER A 252 40.96 -11.53 -36.52
C SER A 252 41.63 -12.77 -37.08
N ALA A 253 40.98 -13.37 -38.08
CA ALA A 253 41.37 -14.64 -38.65
C ALA A 253 42.88 -14.60 -38.94
N PRO A 254 43.65 -15.62 -38.54
CA PRO A 254 45.09 -15.62 -38.72
C PRO A 254 45.38 -15.42 -40.20
N ALA A 255 46.12 -14.36 -40.52
CA ALA A 255 46.53 -14.02 -41.87
C ALA A 255 47.13 -15.27 -42.52
N ARG A 256 46.44 -15.80 -43.54
CA ARG A 256 46.96 -16.89 -44.37
C ARG A 256 48.28 -16.39 -44.96
N ARG A 257 49.41 -16.87 -44.43
CA ARG A 257 50.73 -16.65 -45.04
C ARG A 257 50.68 -17.27 -46.43
N GLY A 258 50.57 -16.42 -47.45
CA GLY A 258 50.69 -16.84 -48.83
C GLY A 258 52.06 -17.47 -49.04
N ALA A 259 52.08 -18.73 -49.47
CA ALA A 259 53.24 -19.35 -50.06
C ALA A 259 53.54 -18.64 -51.38
N GLY A 260 54.42 -17.64 -51.33
CA GLY A 260 54.97 -16.96 -52.50
C GLY A 260 56.10 -17.79 -53.09
N ALA A 261 55.86 -18.28 -54.30
CA ALA A 261 56.75 -19.11 -55.11
C ALA A 261 58.09 -18.41 -55.41
N ALA A 262 59.15 -19.21 -55.42
CA ALA A 262 60.46 -18.87 -55.97
C ALA A 262 60.35 -18.59 -57.48
N VAL A 263 60.88 -17.45 -57.94
CA VAL A 263 61.18 -17.19 -59.35
C VAL A 263 62.69 -16.94 -59.46
N LEU A 264 63.35 -17.90 -60.10
CA LEU A 264 64.75 -17.89 -60.55
C LEU A 264 64.88 -17.08 -61.85
N ALA A 265 66.03 -16.39 -61.99
CA ALA A 265 66.71 -15.98 -63.23
C ALA A 265 65.93 -15.07 -64.22
N ASP A 266 66.53 -14.21 -65.04
CA ASP A 266 67.83 -14.28 -65.70
C ASP A 266 68.30 -12.86 -66.10
N GLY A 267 69.61 -12.67 -66.26
CA GLY A 267 70.22 -11.40 -66.63
C GLY A 267 70.03 -10.98 -68.10
N ARG A 268 70.30 -9.71 -68.39
CA ARG A 268 71.03 -9.25 -69.59
C ARG A 268 71.43 -7.78 -69.50
N LEU A 269 72.73 -7.56 -69.69
CA LEU A 269 73.40 -6.31 -70.05
C LEU A 269 73.00 -5.88 -71.47
N ALA A 270 72.85 -4.58 -71.71
CA ALA A 270 73.37 -3.86 -72.88
C ALA A 270 73.01 -2.37 -72.83
N GLY A 271 73.98 -1.50 -73.10
CA GLY A 271 73.79 -0.09 -73.44
C GLY A 271 74.56 0.87 -72.57
#